data_AF-A0A8H8JRT1-F1
#
_entry.id   AF-A0A8H8JRT1-F1
#
_cell.length_a   1.000
_cell.length_b   1.000
_cell.length_c   1.000
_cell.angle_alpha   90.00
_cell.angle_beta   90.00
_cell.angle_gamma   90.00
#
_symmetry.space_group_name_H-M   'P 1'
#
loop_
_entity.id
_entity.type
_entity.pdbx_description
1 polymer ?
#
loop_
_entity_poly.entity_id
_entity_poly.type
_entity_poly.pdbx_seq_one_letter_code
_entity_poly.pdbx_strand_id
1 'polypeptide(L)'
;MPQNEYIEEHIKRHGRRLDYEEKRRKRTAREAHKSSATAQKLFGIKAKILHAKRHAQKVQLKKTLKAHDERNVKQADNASGPEGALPTYLLDREDQKDAKALSSALKQKRKDKAAKYAVPLPKVRGIAEDEMFKVMRTGKSKSKSWKRMVTKATFVGEGFTRKPVKMERFVRPMALRYKKANVTHPDLKATFQLAILGVKKNPQSPMYTQLGVMTKGTVIEVNVSELGMVTTGGKVVFGKYAQVTNNPENDGCINAVLLV
;
A
#
# COMPACT_ATOMS: atom_id res chain seq x y z
N MET A 1 7.07 -45.29 13.62
CA MET A 1 7.89 -44.18 13.11
C MET A 1 9.35 -44.55 13.31
N PRO A 2 10.25 -44.28 12.35
CA PRO A 2 11.67 -44.44 12.61
C PRO A 2 12.08 -43.52 13.77
N GLN A 3 12.88 -44.04 14.69
CA GLN A 3 13.28 -43.39 15.93
C GLN A 3 14.61 -42.66 15.72
N ASN A 4 14.76 -41.46 16.29
CA ASN A 4 15.99 -40.64 16.26
C ASN A 4 16.50 -40.26 14.85
N GLU A 5 17.76 -39.81 14.75
CA GLU A 5 18.47 -39.48 13.51
C GLU A 5 19.13 -40.72 12.86
N TYR A 6 18.35 -41.78 12.68
CA TYR A 6 18.83 -43.08 12.21
C TYR A 6 19.61 -43.03 10.87
N ILE A 7 19.36 -42.05 10.00
CA ILE A 7 20.12 -41.83 8.74
C ILE A 7 21.53 -41.31 9.02
N GLU A 8 21.68 -40.36 9.95
CA GLU A 8 23.00 -39.85 10.32
C GLU A 8 23.80 -40.92 11.06
N GLU A 9 23.16 -41.66 11.96
CA GLU A 9 23.77 -42.79 12.64
C GLU A 9 24.24 -43.86 11.65
N HIS A 10 23.42 -44.20 10.66
CA HIS A 10 23.80 -45.13 9.60
C HIS A 10 25.01 -44.62 8.81
N ILE A 11 25.06 -43.33 8.47
CA ILE A 11 26.23 -42.73 7.79
C ILE A 11 27.48 -42.77 8.68
N LYS A 12 27.35 -42.55 9.99
CA LYS A 12 28.48 -42.62 10.94
C LYS A 12 29.00 -44.05 11.09
N ARG A 13 28.11 -45.06 11.13
CA ARG A 13 28.46 -46.48 11.33
C ARG A 13 28.95 -47.17 10.07
N HIS A 14 28.29 -46.92 8.93
CA HIS A 14 28.51 -47.65 7.69
C HIS A 14 29.06 -46.78 6.56
N GLY A 15 29.25 -45.48 6.82
CA GLY A 15 29.71 -44.53 5.81
C GLY A 15 28.61 -44.15 4.81
N ARG A 16 29.03 -43.41 3.78
CA ARG A 16 28.22 -43.16 2.60
C ARG A 16 28.59 -44.15 1.52
N ARG A 17 27.77 -44.20 0.47
CA ARG A 17 28.11 -44.93 -0.76
C ARG A 17 29.49 -44.49 -1.26
N LEU A 18 30.33 -45.44 -1.65
CA LEU A 18 31.73 -45.20 -2.05
C LEU A 18 31.88 -44.15 -3.16
N ASP A 19 30.90 -44.04 -4.06
CA ASP A 19 30.89 -43.09 -5.18
C ASP A 19 30.23 -41.73 -4.87
N TYR A 20 29.81 -41.50 -3.63
CA TYR A 20 29.05 -40.31 -3.23
C TYR A 20 29.83 -39.02 -3.48
N GLU A 21 31.09 -38.98 -3.07
CA GLU A 21 31.93 -37.78 -3.18
C GLU A 21 32.26 -37.46 -4.62
N GLU A 22 32.58 -38.49 -5.41
CA GLU A 22 32.82 -38.32 -6.84
C GLU A 22 31.59 -37.80 -7.57
N LYS A 23 30.41 -38.36 -7.29
CA LYS A 23 29.14 -37.92 -7.88
C LYS A 23 28.80 -36.50 -7.48
N ARG A 24 29.02 -36.12 -6.22
CA ARG A 24 28.79 -34.76 -5.71
C ARG A 24 29.71 -33.77 -6.41
N ARG A 25 31.02 -34.06 -6.49
CA ARG A 25 32.01 -33.25 -7.21
C ARG A 25 31.67 -33.10 -8.69
N LYS A 26 31.34 -34.19 -9.39
CA LYS A 26 30.93 -34.16 -10.80
C LYS A 26 29.61 -33.41 -11.01
N ARG A 27 28.72 -33.37 -10.00
CA ARG A 27 27.47 -32.61 -10.07
C ARG A 27 27.71 -31.11 -9.93
N THR A 28 28.49 -30.68 -8.94
CA THR A 28 28.81 -29.26 -8.72
C THR A 28 29.60 -28.67 -9.89
N ALA A 29 30.58 -29.40 -10.43
CA ALA A 29 31.32 -28.97 -11.61
C ALA A 29 30.42 -28.77 -12.84
N ARG A 30 29.43 -29.67 -13.08
CA ARG A 30 28.49 -29.57 -14.20
C ARG A 30 27.41 -28.51 -14.01
N GLU A 31 27.22 -27.99 -12.81
CA GLU A 31 26.12 -27.08 -12.49
C GLU A 31 26.24 -25.74 -13.23
N ALA A 32 27.46 -25.22 -13.41
CA ALA A 32 27.70 -23.99 -14.18
C ALA A 32 27.22 -24.14 -15.64
N HIS A 33 27.65 -25.20 -16.34
CA HIS A 33 27.23 -25.48 -17.71
C HIS A 33 25.73 -25.75 -17.80
N LYS A 34 25.20 -26.58 -16.88
CA LYS A 34 23.78 -26.89 -16.84
C LYS A 34 22.96 -25.62 -16.66
N SER A 35 23.40 -24.71 -15.79
CA SER A 35 22.70 -23.46 -15.53
C SER A 35 22.61 -22.56 -16.76
N SER A 36 23.71 -22.41 -17.49
CA SER A 36 23.77 -21.63 -18.74
C SER A 36 22.85 -22.26 -19.80
N ALA A 37 22.94 -23.58 -19.98
CA ALA A 37 22.08 -24.30 -20.92
C ALA A 37 20.59 -24.20 -20.57
N THR A 38 20.22 -24.30 -19.28
CA THR A 38 18.82 -24.08 -18.87
C THR A 38 18.37 -22.66 -19.17
N ALA A 39 19.21 -21.65 -18.92
CA ALA A 39 18.84 -20.27 -19.17
C ALA A 39 18.60 -19.99 -20.65
N GLN A 40 19.36 -20.61 -21.56
CA GLN A 40 19.19 -20.46 -23.01
C GLN A 40 17.99 -21.24 -23.56
N LYS A 41 17.67 -22.40 -22.98
CA LYS A 41 16.62 -23.31 -23.49
C LYS A 41 15.23 -23.05 -22.89
N LEU A 42 15.16 -22.46 -21.70
CA LEU A 42 13.88 -22.18 -21.07
C LEU A 42 13.15 -21.06 -21.80
N PHE A 43 11.85 -21.27 -22.06
CA PHE A 43 10.97 -20.28 -22.67
C PHE A 43 9.76 -19.96 -21.77
N GLY A 44 9.08 -18.86 -22.07
CA GLY A 44 7.84 -18.46 -21.39
C GLY A 44 8.01 -18.14 -19.91
N ILE A 45 7.00 -18.52 -19.10
CA ILE A 45 6.95 -18.19 -17.66
C ILE A 45 8.12 -18.81 -16.90
N LYS A 46 8.54 -20.04 -17.26
CA LYS A 46 9.65 -20.72 -16.59
C LYS A 46 10.98 -19.97 -16.76
N ALA A 47 11.21 -19.37 -17.93
CA ALA A 47 12.36 -18.51 -18.17
C ALA A 47 12.31 -17.24 -17.30
N LYS A 48 11.15 -16.57 -17.26
CA LYS A 48 10.95 -15.36 -16.44
C LYS A 48 11.22 -15.62 -14.96
N ILE A 49 10.71 -16.72 -14.40
CA ILE A 49 10.96 -17.13 -13.01
C ILE A 49 12.45 -17.41 -12.77
N LEU A 50 13.11 -18.11 -13.69
CA LEU A 50 14.55 -18.38 -13.58
C LEU A 50 15.35 -17.08 -13.55
N HIS A 51 15.08 -16.15 -14.46
CA HIS A 51 15.80 -14.87 -14.53
C HIS A 51 15.56 -14.01 -13.28
N ALA A 52 14.32 -13.95 -12.77
CA ALA A 52 14.01 -13.27 -11.51
C ALA A 52 14.79 -13.88 -10.33
N LYS A 53 14.83 -15.22 -10.23
CA LYS A 53 15.62 -15.92 -9.20
C LYS A 53 17.12 -15.62 -9.32
N ARG A 54 17.66 -15.64 -10.54
CA ARG A 54 19.08 -15.33 -10.81
C ARG A 54 19.43 -13.88 -10.48
N HIS A 55 18.54 -12.95 -10.80
CA HIS A 55 18.71 -11.54 -10.43
C HIS A 55 18.78 -11.37 -8.90
N ALA A 56 17.84 -11.97 -8.16
CA ALA A 56 17.85 -11.93 -6.70
C ALA A 56 19.13 -12.53 -6.10
N GLN A 57 19.61 -13.66 -6.62
CA GLN A 57 20.88 -14.27 -6.19
C GLN A 57 22.09 -13.35 -6.42
N LYS A 58 22.17 -12.70 -7.59
CA LYS A 58 23.26 -11.75 -7.89
C LYS A 58 23.21 -10.53 -6.97
N VAL A 59 22.02 -9.98 -6.71
CA VAL A 59 21.85 -8.86 -5.78
C VAL A 59 22.26 -9.26 -4.36
N GLN A 60 21.86 -10.44 -3.89
CA GLN A 60 22.24 -10.94 -2.58
C GLN A 60 23.76 -11.08 -2.46
N LEU A 61 24.40 -11.73 -3.44
CA LEU A 61 25.86 -11.90 -3.45
C LEU A 61 26.59 -10.56 -3.48
N LYS A 62 26.11 -9.59 -4.27
CA LYS A 62 26.67 -8.24 -4.31
C LYS A 62 26.57 -7.54 -2.96
N LYS A 63 25.44 -7.67 -2.26
CA LYS A 63 25.25 -7.12 -0.91
C LYS A 63 26.15 -7.79 0.12
N THR A 64 26.32 -9.12 0.07
CA THR A 64 27.18 -9.84 1.01
C THR A 64 28.65 -9.52 0.80
N LEU A 65 29.10 -9.40 -0.46
CA LEU A 65 30.47 -8.97 -0.76
C LEU A 65 30.70 -7.54 -0.28
N LYS A 66 29.80 -6.61 -0.61
CA LYS A 66 29.86 -5.23 -0.14
C LYS A 66 29.94 -5.13 1.39
N ALA A 67 29.08 -5.85 2.11
CA ALA A 67 29.08 -5.87 3.57
C ALA A 67 30.36 -6.50 4.16
N HIS A 68 30.96 -7.48 3.48
CA HIS A 68 32.24 -8.06 3.88
C HIS A 68 33.41 -7.07 3.67
N ASP A 69 33.43 -6.39 2.54
CA ASP A 69 34.46 -5.40 2.21
C ASP A 69 34.38 -4.19 3.16
N GLU A 70 33.17 -3.70 3.45
CA GLU A 70 32.90 -2.60 4.38
C GLU A 70 33.13 -2.98 5.85
N ARG A 71 33.13 -4.27 6.22
CA ARG A 71 33.39 -4.70 7.60
C ARG A 71 34.81 -4.38 8.07
N ASN A 72 35.79 -4.55 7.17
CA ASN A 72 37.20 -4.37 7.50
C ASN A 72 37.68 -2.94 7.21
N VAL A 73 36.92 -2.19 6.40
CA VAL A 73 37.16 -0.77 6.16
C VAL A 73 36.35 0.03 7.17
N LYS A 74 36.99 0.52 8.22
CA LYS A 74 36.43 1.61 9.02
C LYS A 74 36.36 2.83 8.10
N GLN A 75 35.22 3.07 7.48
CA GLN A 75 34.95 4.41 6.96
C GLN A 75 35.01 5.33 8.16
N ALA A 76 35.85 6.37 8.09
CA ALA A 76 35.63 7.51 8.96
C ALA A 76 34.18 7.90 8.74
N ASP A 77 33.38 7.93 9.81
CA ASP A 77 32.02 8.43 9.73
C ASP A 77 32.10 9.71 8.91
N ASN A 78 31.35 9.79 7.81
CA ASN A 78 31.18 11.07 7.13
C ASN A 78 30.36 11.95 8.08
N ALA A 79 31.02 12.44 9.12
CA ALA A 79 30.58 13.47 10.03
C ALA A 79 30.57 14.79 9.23
N SER A 80 29.68 14.83 8.25
CA SER A 80 29.13 16.08 7.70
C SER A 80 27.69 16.26 8.19
N GLY A 81 27.39 15.69 9.38
CA GLY A 81 26.38 16.28 10.24
C GLY A 81 26.72 17.75 10.50
N PRO A 82 25.73 18.62 10.73
CA PRO A 82 25.99 20.02 11.08
C PRO A 82 27.02 20.09 12.23
N GLU A 83 27.84 21.13 12.21
CA GLU A 83 29.05 21.37 13.02
C GLU A 83 28.74 21.59 14.52
N GLY A 84 27.97 20.69 15.14
CA GLY A 84 27.55 20.75 16.53
C GLY A 84 26.66 19.56 16.90
N ALA A 85 26.82 19.06 18.13
CA ALA A 85 25.97 17.99 18.67
C ALA A 85 24.51 18.48 18.73
N LEU A 86 23.65 17.92 17.87
CA LEU A 86 22.21 18.13 17.96
C LEU A 86 21.67 17.34 19.16
N PRO A 87 20.80 17.95 19.99
CA PRO A 87 20.02 17.20 20.96
C PRO A 87 19.27 16.04 20.30
N THR A 88 19.06 14.94 21.02
CA THR A 88 18.51 13.70 20.44
C THR A 88 17.16 13.88 19.74
N TYR A 89 16.35 14.84 20.18
CA TYR A 89 15.04 15.19 19.60
C TYR A 89 15.11 16.00 18.29
N LEU A 90 16.31 16.39 17.83
CA LEU A 90 16.56 17.11 16.58
C LEU A 90 17.35 16.29 15.54
N LEU A 91 17.91 15.13 15.92
CA LEU A 91 18.74 14.30 15.03
C LEU A 91 17.99 13.76 13.80
N ASP A 92 16.68 13.50 13.92
CA ASP A 92 15.84 12.92 12.86
C ASP A 92 15.12 13.97 11.99
N ARG A 93 15.40 15.26 12.19
CA ARG A 93 14.84 16.33 11.36
C ARG A 93 15.89 16.72 10.31
N GLU A 94 15.71 16.25 9.07
CA GLU A 94 16.56 16.69 7.96
C GLU A 94 16.36 18.19 7.70
N ASP A 95 17.34 19.01 8.06
CA ASP A 95 17.39 20.42 7.65
C ASP A 95 17.89 20.51 6.20
N GLN A 96 17.06 21.05 5.30
CA GLN A 96 17.48 21.42 3.95
C GLN A 96 18.52 22.54 4.01
N LYS A 97 19.80 22.21 3.83
CA LYS A 97 20.88 23.19 3.68
C LYS A 97 20.84 23.80 2.28
N ASP A 98 20.13 24.92 2.11
CA ASP A 98 20.25 25.74 0.89
C ASP A 98 20.24 27.24 1.22
N ALA A 99 21.44 27.83 1.37
CA ALA A 99 21.63 29.27 1.56
C ALA A 99 21.17 30.13 0.36
N LYS A 100 20.78 29.52 -0.77
CA LYS A 100 20.16 30.20 -1.93
C LYS A 100 18.63 30.34 -1.83
N ALA A 101 18.00 29.85 -0.76
CA ALA A 101 16.54 29.80 -0.62
C ALA A 101 15.87 31.12 -0.21
N LEU A 102 16.61 32.15 0.23
CA LEU A 102 15.99 33.37 0.78
C LEU A 102 15.25 34.23 -0.26
N SER A 103 15.70 34.25 -1.53
CA SER A 103 15.04 35.03 -2.59
C SER A 103 13.90 34.26 -3.29
N SER A 104 13.98 32.93 -3.34
CA SER A 104 12.89 32.06 -3.78
C SER A 104 11.81 31.90 -2.70
N ALA A 105 12.13 32.06 -1.42
CA ALA A 105 11.23 31.92 -0.27
C ALA A 105 9.99 32.83 -0.30
N LEU A 106 10.03 34.02 -0.92
CA LEU A 106 8.82 34.87 -0.97
C LEU A 106 7.80 34.36 -2.01
N LYS A 107 8.28 33.86 -3.16
CA LYS A 107 7.44 33.18 -4.16
C LYS A 107 7.01 31.80 -3.68
N GLN A 108 7.89 31.09 -2.96
CA GLN A 108 7.59 29.85 -2.27
C GLN A 108 6.50 30.09 -1.21
N LYS A 109 6.66 31.05 -0.28
CA LYS A 109 5.65 31.38 0.76
C LYS A 109 4.26 31.69 0.20
N ARG A 110 4.18 32.38 -0.95
CA ARG A 110 2.88 32.62 -1.64
C ARG A 110 2.28 31.34 -2.22
N LYS A 111 3.10 30.44 -2.77
CA LYS A 111 2.66 29.10 -3.22
C LYS A 111 2.37 28.14 -2.05
N ASP A 112 3.14 28.22 -0.97
CA ASP A 112 3.07 27.39 0.22
C ASP A 112 1.81 27.68 1.03
N LYS A 113 1.29 28.92 1.03
CA LYS A 113 0.01 29.20 1.71
C LYS A 113 -1.16 28.43 1.09
N ALA A 114 -1.13 28.22 -0.23
CA ALA A 114 -2.11 27.39 -0.94
C ALA A 114 -1.78 25.89 -0.86
N ALA A 115 -0.49 25.53 -0.88
CA ALA A 115 -0.04 24.13 -0.79
C ALA A 115 -0.15 23.55 0.63
N LYS A 116 -0.09 24.38 1.68
CA LYS A 116 -0.12 23.96 3.10
C LYS A 116 -1.43 23.28 3.49
N TYR A 117 -2.53 23.65 2.87
CA TYR A 117 -3.85 23.03 3.08
C TYR A 117 -4.30 22.20 1.87
N ALA A 118 -3.39 21.92 0.93
CA ALA A 118 -3.70 21.05 -0.18
C ALA A 118 -3.82 19.61 0.32
N VAL A 119 -4.93 18.97 -0.05
CA VAL A 119 -5.08 17.52 0.17
C VAL A 119 -4.03 16.77 -0.68
N PRO A 120 -3.57 15.58 -0.24
CA PRO A 120 -2.55 14.79 -0.97
C PRO A 120 -2.90 14.51 -2.44
N LEU A 121 -4.18 14.34 -2.75
CA LEU A 121 -4.69 14.15 -4.11
C LEU A 121 -5.63 15.29 -4.49
N PRO A 122 -5.13 16.43 -4.99
CA PRO A 122 -5.97 17.60 -5.30
C PRO A 122 -6.79 17.40 -6.58
N LYS A 123 -6.23 16.68 -7.57
CA LYS A 123 -6.88 16.39 -8.85
C LYS A 123 -6.89 14.88 -9.08
N VAL A 124 -8.07 14.34 -9.35
CA VAL A 124 -8.27 12.93 -9.67
C VAL A 124 -8.87 12.81 -11.07
N ARG A 125 -8.64 11.67 -11.72
CA ARG A 125 -9.28 11.31 -12.99
C ARG A 125 -10.80 11.50 -12.89
N GLY A 126 -11.39 12.14 -13.90
CA GLY A 126 -12.85 12.23 -14.04
C GLY A 126 -13.48 10.85 -14.27
N ILE A 127 -14.59 10.55 -13.60
CA ILE A 127 -15.33 9.30 -13.77
C ILE A 127 -16.64 9.61 -14.49
N ALA A 128 -16.87 8.95 -15.62
CA ALA A 128 -18.10 9.08 -16.37
C ALA A 128 -19.28 8.39 -15.66
N GLU A 129 -20.50 8.88 -15.89
CA GLU A 129 -21.69 8.37 -15.17
C GLU A 129 -22.04 6.92 -15.52
N ASP A 130 -21.71 6.48 -16.73
CA ASP A 130 -21.89 5.11 -17.22
C ASP A 130 -20.99 4.10 -16.48
N GLU A 131 -19.77 4.51 -16.11
CA GLU A 131 -18.85 3.72 -15.30
C GLU A 131 -19.36 3.59 -13.85
N MET A 132 -20.03 4.63 -13.34
CA MET A 132 -20.58 4.69 -11.99
C MET A 132 -21.89 3.91 -11.82
N PHE A 133 -22.75 3.97 -12.84
CA PHE A 133 -24.11 3.45 -12.78
C PHE A 133 -24.38 2.41 -13.86
N LYS A 134 -24.61 1.18 -13.41
CA LYS A 134 -25.16 0.13 -14.27
C LYS A 134 -26.67 0.28 -14.43
N VAL A 135 -27.17 0.30 -15.66
CA VAL A 135 -28.61 0.34 -15.93
C VAL A 135 -29.26 -0.99 -15.54
N MET A 136 -30.33 -0.92 -14.75
CA MET A 136 -31.15 -2.10 -14.39
C MET A 136 -32.48 -2.07 -15.15
N ARG A 137 -32.76 -3.14 -15.91
CA ARG A 137 -34.02 -3.34 -16.61
C ARG A 137 -35.02 -4.11 -15.74
N THR A 138 -36.29 -3.73 -15.80
CA THR A 138 -37.38 -4.28 -14.96
C THR A 138 -38.62 -4.64 -15.77
N GLY A 139 -39.47 -5.53 -15.24
CA GLY A 139 -40.65 -6.08 -15.90
C GLY A 139 -40.38 -7.36 -16.68
N LYS A 140 -41.44 -8.12 -17.03
CA LYS A 140 -41.33 -9.41 -17.73
C LYS A 140 -40.56 -9.28 -19.05
N SER A 141 -40.89 -8.26 -19.86
CA SER A 141 -40.22 -7.95 -21.13
C SER A 141 -38.94 -7.11 -21.00
N LYS A 142 -38.54 -6.72 -19.78
CA LYS A 142 -37.35 -5.90 -19.50
C LYS A 142 -37.28 -4.55 -20.27
N SER A 143 -38.41 -3.99 -20.68
CA SER A 143 -38.44 -2.71 -21.41
C SER A 143 -38.17 -1.48 -20.53
N LYS A 144 -38.40 -1.56 -19.21
CA LYS A 144 -38.29 -0.42 -18.30
C LYS A 144 -36.90 -0.32 -17.68
N SER A 145 -36.17 0.76 -17.93
CA SER A 145 -34.76 0.95 -17.55
C SER A 145 -34.52 2.12 -16.59
N TRP A 146 -35.47 2.47 -15.73
CA TRP A 146 -35.40 3.67 -14.86
C TRP A 146 -34.46 3.53 -13.64
N LYS A 147 -34.11 2.29 -13.27
CA LYS A 147 -33.23 2.00 -12.12
C LYS A 147 -31.75 2.05 -12.49
N ARG A 148 -30.92 2.43 -11.52
CA ARG A 148 -29.46 2.54 -11.62
C ARG A 148 -28.81 1.82 -10.45
N MET A 149 -27.89 0.90 -10.71
CA MET A 149 -27.08 0.23 -9.70
C MET A 149 -25.72 0.91 -9.61
N VAL A 150 -25.32 1.27 -8.39
CA VAL A 150 -23.98 1.79 -8.13
C VAL A 150 -22.97 0.64 -8.20
N THR A 151 -21.93 0.80 -9.01
CA THR A 151 -20.87 -0.21 -9.24
C THR A 151 -19.64 0.01 -8.35
N LYS A 152 -19.48 1.20 -7.79
CA LYS A 152 -18.34 1.59 -6.95
C LYS A 152 -18.61 1.33 -5.47
N ALA A 153 -17.54 1.36 -4.67
CA ALA A 153 -17.63 1.24 -3.22
C ALA A 153 -18.51 2.36 -2.63
N THR A 154 -19.33 2.01 -1.65
CA THR A 154 -20.26 2.92 -0.99
C THR A 154 -20.17 2.81 0.52
N PHE A 155 -20.33 3.95 1.19
CA PHE A 155 -20.58 4.03 2.60
C PHE A 155 -22.07 4.28 2.80
N VAL A 156 -22.61 3.60 3.80
CA VAL A 156 -24.00 3.65 4.15
C VAL A 156 -24.02 3.74 5.67
N GLY A 157 -24.62 4.81 6.21
CA GLY A 157 -24.68 5.05 7.65
C GLY A 157 -25.39 3.92 8.41
N GLU A 158 -25.16 3.85 9.72
CA GLU A 158 -25.59 2.73 10.57
C GLU A 158 -27.11 2.52 10.58
N GLY A 159 -27.90 3.60 10.50
CA GLY A 159 -29.37 3.55 10.47
C GLY A 159 -29.98 3.32 9.07
N PHE A 160 -29.22 2.85 8.09
CA PHE A 160 -29.76 2.73 6.73
C PHE A 160 -30.78 1.61 6.57
N THR A 161 -32.00 2.02 6.25
CA THR A 161 -33.07 1.14 5.78
C THR A 161 -33.27 1.32 4.29
N ARG A 162 -33.41 0.22 3.53
CA ARG A 162 -33.69 0.30 2.10
C ARG A 162 -35.10 0.86 1.86
N LYS A 163 -35.22 1.75 0.87
CA LYS A 163 -36.53 2.23 0.41
C LYS A 163 -37.30 1.08 -0.25
N PRO A 164 -38.64 1.11 -0.24
CA PRO A 164 -39.46 0.16 -0.98
C PRO A 164 -39.02 0.04 -2.45
N VAL A 165 -39.05 -1.18 -2.99
CA VAL A 165 -38.50 -1.51 -4.31
C VAL A 165 -39.08 -0.63 -5.43
N LYS A 166 -40.33 -0.20 -5.31
CA LYS A 166 -40.98 0.68 -6.29
C LYS A 166 -40.46 2.12 -6.28
N MET A 167 -39.97 2.61 -5.14
CA MET A 167 -39.47 3.98 -4.95
C MET A 167 -37.93 4.07 -5.06
N GLU A 168 -37.22 2.94 -4.94
CA GLU A 168 -35.76 2.88 -5.04
C GLU A 168 -35.28 2.99 -6.50
N ARG A 169 -34.73 4.15 -6.87
CA ARG A 169 -34.08 4.39 -8.18
C ARG A 169 -32.60 4.00 -8.17
N PHE A 170 -31.85 4.45 -7.19
CA PHE A 170 -30.42 4.17 -7.02
C PHE A 170 -30.21 3.01 -6.05
N VAL A 171 -29.76 1.88 -6.58
CA VAL A 171 -29.51 0.66 -5.81
C VAL A 171 -28.04 0.64 -5.40
N ARG A 172 -27.78 0.56 -4.10
CA ARG A 172 -26.43 0.39 -3.51
C ARG A 172 -26.29 -1.05 -3.01
N PRO A 173 -25.63 -1.97 -3.74
CA PRO A 173 -25.53 -3.38 -3.38
C PRO A 173 -24.82 -3.58 -2.04
N MET A 174 -25.26 -4.55 -1.23
CA MET A 174 -24.67 -4.79 0.11
C MET A 174 -23.19 -5.17 0.05
N ALA A 175 -22.77 -5.94 -0.96
CA ALA A 175 -21.38 -6.35 -1.14
C ALA A 175 -20.41 -5.18 -1.37
N LEU A 176 -20.92 -4.03 -1.83
CA LEU A 176 -20.13 -2.83 -2.07
C LEU A 176 -20.27 -1.82 -0.92
N ARG A 177 -20.89 -2.20 0.20
CA ARG A 177 -21.04 -1.34 1.38
C ARG A 177 -19.91 -1.60 2.36
N TYR A 178 -19.08 -0.58 2.56
CA TYR A 178 -17.98 -0.64 3.51
C TYR A 178 -18.33 0.16 4.76
N LYS A 179 -17.86 -0.33 5.91
CA LYS A 179 -18.02 0.32 7.22
C LYS A 179 -16.69 0.79 7.82
N LYS A 180 -15.57 0.24 7.37
CA LYS A 180 -14.23 0.53 7.86
C LYS A 180 -13.30 0.88 6.70
N ALA A 181 -12.30 1.70 6.97
CA ALA A 181 -11.22 2.05 6.07
C ALA A 181 -9.87 1.73 6.71
N ASN A 182 -8.88 1.38 5.90
CA ASN A 182 -7.49 1.29 6.30
C ASN A 182 -6.84 2.68 6.15
N VAL A 183 -6.58 3.33 7.28
CA VAL A 183 -6.13 4.73 7.34
C VAL A 183 -4.68 4.78 7.77
N THR A 184 -3.83 5.41 6.96
CA THR A 184 -2.42 5.68 7.29
C THR A 184 -2.26 7.05 7.93
N HIS A 185 -1.56 7.11 9.07
CA HIS A 185 -1.11 8.37 9.66
C HIS A 185 0.27 8.73 9.07
N PRO A 186 0.43 9.89 8.40
CA PRO A 186 1.69 10.24 7.72
C PRO A 186 2.87 10.38 8.70
N ASP A 187 2.66 11.03 9.85
CA ASP A 187 3.75 11.27 10.81
C ASP A 187 4.19 10.01 11.57
N LEU A 188 3.24 9.20 12.06
CA LEU A 188 3.53 7.95 12.76
C LEU A 188 3.97 6.81 11.84
N LYS A 189 3.76 6.95 10.52
CA LYS A 189 4.01 5.91 9.51
C LYS A 189 3.34 4.56 9.84
N ALA A 190 2.20 4.62 10.53
CA ALA A 190 1.42 3.47 10.96
C ALA A 190 0.02 3.46 10.32
N THR A 191 -0.56 2.27 10.21
CA THR A 191 -1.87 2.04 9.58
C THR A 191 -2.88 1.49 10.58
N PHE A 192 -4.11 2.00 10.53
CA PHE A 192 -5.18 1.65 11.47
C PHE A 192 -6.47 1.34 10.72
N GLN A 193 -7.21 0.32 11.16
CA GLN A 193 -8.49 -0.05 10.55
C GLN A 193 -9.66 0.67 11.23
N LEU A 194 -9.86 1.93 10.85
CA LEU A 194 -10.81 2.84 11.49
C LEU A 194 -12.22 2.73 10.90
N ALA A 195 -13.24 2.96 11.73
CA ALA A 195 -14.62 3.03 11.28
C ALA A 195 -14.88 4.31 10.49
N ILE A 196 -15.63 4.20 9.39
CA ILE A 196 -16.07 5.34 8.59
C ILE A 196 -17.31 5.93 9.27
N LEU A 197 -17.28 7.23 9.56
CA LEU A 197 -18.41 7.97 10.11
C LEU A 197 -19.28 8.56 9.00
N GLY A 198 -18.65 9.05 7.93
CA GLY A 198 -19.35 9.70 6.83
C GLY A 198 -18.49 9.96 5.61
N VAL A 199 -19.14 10.31 4.51
CA VAL A 199 -18.49 10.80 3.29
C VAL A 199 -18.72 12.30 3.20
N LYS A 200 -17.63 13.08 3.28
CA LYS A 200 -17.72 14.54 3.33
C LYS A 200 -17.70 15.16 1.95
N LYS A 201 -16.84 14.67 1.06
CA LYS A 201 -16.67 15.22 -0.28
C LYS A 201 -16.23 14.14 -1.26
N ASN A 202 -17.01 13.92 -2.30
CA ASN A 202 -16.56 13.22 -3.50
C ASN A 202 -16.10 14.27 -4.55
N PRO A 203 -14.91 14.11 -5.17
CA PRO A 203 -14.36 15.08 -6.11
C PRO A 203 -15.14 15.16 -7.44
N GLN A 204 -15.90 14.14 -7.81
CA GLN A 204 -16.60 14.08 -9.11
C GLN A 204 -17.92 14.85 -9.09
N SER A 205 -18.75 14.64 -8.06
CA SER A 205 -20.08 15.24 -7.97
C SER A 205 -20.61 15.26 -6.53
N PRO A 206 -21.33 16.32 -6.12
CA PRO A 206 -22.07 16.35 -4.86
C PRO A 206 -23.09 15.20 -4.73
N MET A 207 -23.69 14.77 -5.84
CA MET A 207 -24.63 13.64 -5.85
C MET A 207 -23.97 12.35 -5.34
N TYR A 208 -22.70 12.11 -5.68
CA TYR A 208 -21.95 10.94 -5.23
C TYR A 208 -21.61 11.02 -3.75
N THR A 209 -21.44 12.23 -3.22
CA THR A 209 -21.28 12.47 -1.79
C THR A 209 -22.56 12.06 -1.05
N GLN A 210 -23.73 12.46 -1.54
CA GLN A 210 -25.03 12.09 -0.95
C GLN A 210 -25.31 10.58 -1.03
N LEU A 211 -24.93 9.93 -2.13
CA LEU A 211 -25.02 8.48 -2.28
C LEU A 211 -23.97 7.72 -1.44
N GLY A 212 -23.00 8.43 -0.85
CA GLY A 212 -21.91 7.85 -0.07
C GLY A 212 -20.90 7.08 -0.93
N VAL A 213 -20.77 7.41 -2.22
CA VAL A 213 -19.82 6.75 -3.11
C VAL A 213 -18.40 7.16 -2.75
N MET A 214 -17.53 6.16 -2.58
CA MET A 214 -16.12 6.31 -2.27
C MET A 214 -15.26 5.87 -3.46
N THR A 215 -14.78 6.86 -4.19
CA THR A 215 -13.78 6.72 -5.26
C THR A 215 -12.44 7.29 -4.80
N LYS A 216 -11.39 7.10 -5.59
CA LYS A 216 -10.11 7.77 -5.34
C LYS A 216 -10.29 9.29 -5.15
N GLY A 217 -9.62 9.83 -4.14
CA GLY A 217 -9.68 11.22 -3.72
C GLY A 217 -10.92 11.63 -2.94
N THR A 218 -11.84 10.71 -2.64
CA THR A 218 -12.98 10.99 -1.76
C THR A 218 -12.47 11.33 -0.36
N VAL A 219 -12.97 12.40 0.22
CA VAL A 219 -12.73 12.79 1.60
C VAL A 219 -13.81 12.15 2.48
N ILE A 220 -13.37 11.30 3.38
CA ILE A 220 -14.20 10.59 4.35
C ILE A 220 -13.89 11.08 5.76
N GLU A 221 -14.86 10.99 6.64
CA GLU A 221 -14.68 11.20 8.06
C GLU A 221 -14.52 9.83 8.73
N VAL A 222 -13.45 9.67 9.50
CA VAL A 222 -13.10 8.41 10.17
C VAL A 222 -13.03 8.61 11.67
N ASN A 223 -13.44 7.57 12.40
CA ASN A 223 -13.33 7.54 13.85
C ASN A 223 -11.87 7.38 14.25
N VAL A 224 -11.33 8.32 15.00
CA VAL A 224 -9.93 8.34 15.45
C VAL A 224 -9.77 8.17 16.96
N SER A 225 -10.80 7.71 17.66
CA SER A 225 -10.74 7.45 19.12
C SER A 225 -9.62 6.48 19.49
N GLU A 226 -9.30 5.52 18.62
CA GLU A 226 -8.18 4.57 18.83
C GLU A 226 -6.79 5.23 18.79
N LEU A 227 -6.67 6.43 18.20
CA LEU A 227 -5.41 7.15 18.09
C LEU A 227 -5.12 8.05 19.31
N GLY A 228 -6.09 8.23 20.20
CA GLY A 228 -5.90 9.03 21.42
C GLY A 228 -5.56 10.51 21.16
N MET A 229 -6.00 11.07 20.02
CA MET A 229 -5.76 12.48 19.70
C MET A 229 -6.54 13.40 20.65
N VAL A 230 -5.85 14.39 21.21
CA VAL A 230 -6.44 15.40 22.11
C VAL A 230 -6.12 16.79 21.59
N THR A 231 -7.11 17.68 21.64
CA THR A 231 -6.89 19.11 21.36
C THR A 231 -6.12 19.78 22.50
N THR A 232 -5.53 20.95 22.26
CA THR A 232 -4.82 21.71 23.31
C THR A 232 -5.69 22.03 24.53
N GLY A 233 -7.02 22.06 24.36
CA GLY A 233 -8.00 22.23 25.44
C GLY A 233 -8.43 20.93 26.13
N GLY A 234 -7.72 19.82 25.96
CA GLY A 234 -8.00 18.56 26.66
C GLY A 234 -9.21 17.76 26.12
N LYS A 235 -9.90 18.24 25.08
CA LYS A 235 -11.01 17.52 24.46
C LYS A 235 -10.48 16.45 23.51
N VAL A 236 -11.00 15.22 23.65
CA VAL A 236 -10.68 14.08 22.79
C VAL A 236 -11.26 14.28 21.40
N VAL A 237 -10.44 14.06 20.37
CA VAL A 237 -10.86 14.07 18.96
C VAL A 237 -11.38 12.69 18.62
N PHE A 238 -12.66 12.60 18.23
CA PHE A 238 -13.28 11.34 17.82
C PHE A 238 -13.40 11.20 16.30
N GLY A 239 -13.39 12.30 15.56
CA GLY A 239 -13.53 12.32 14.10
C GLY A 239 -12.42 13.12 13.43
N LYS A 240 -11.82 12.57 12.38
CA LYS A 240 -10.87 13.31 11.53
C LYS A 240 -11.11 12.98 10.07
N TYR A 241 -10.74 13.91 9.19
CA TYR A 241 -10.84 13.68 7.75
C TYR A 241 -9.68 12.84 7.24
N ALA A 242 -9.99 11.93 6.32
CA ALA A 242 -9.02 11.15 5.58
C ALA A 242 -9.37 11.17 4.09
N GLN A 243 -8.37 11.10 3.23
CA GLN A 243 -8.55 11.05 1.79
C GLN A 243 -8.24 9.65 1.26
N VAL A 244 -9.19 9.06 0.53
CA VAL A 244 -9.03 7.75 -0.11
C VAL A 244 -7.98 7.85 -1.22
N THR A 245 -6.99 6.95 -1.22
CA THR A 245 -5.83 7.00 -2.12
C THR A 245 -5.88 5.97 -3.25
N ASN A 246 -6.55 4.84 -3.04
CA ASN A 246 -6.69 3.77 -4.04
C ASN A 246 -8.04 3.84 -4.78
N ASN A 247 -8.27 2.89 -5.69
CA ASN A 247 -9.55 2.64 -6.35
C ASN A 247 -10.21 1.40 -5.70
N PRO A 248 -11.09 1.57 -4.71
CA PRO A 248 -11.59 0.45 -3.90
C PRO A 248 -12.32 -0.63 -4.71
N GLU A 249 -12.86 -0.29 -5.88
CA GLU A 249 -13.52 -1.21 -6.80
C GLU A 249 -12.61 -2.31 -7.37
N ASN A 250 -11.29 -2.09 -7.40
CA ASN A 250 -10.34 -3.06 -7.96
C ASN A 250 -9.73 -3.97 -6.88
N ASP A 251 -9.62 -3.45 -5.65
CA ASP A 251 -8.82 -4.08 -4.60
C ASP A 251 -9.67 -4.70 -3.49
N GLY A 252 -10.92 -4.24 -3.32
CA GLY A 252 -11.78 -4.65 -2.20
C GLY A 252 -11.40 -4.02 -0.85
N CYS A 253 -10.45 -3.07 -0.85
CA CYS A 253 -9.98 -2.35 0.34
C CYS A 253 -10.14 -0.84 0.13
N ILE A 254 -10.48 -0.12 1.20
CA ILE A 254 -10.47 1.36 1.21
C ILE A 254 -9.21 1.80 1.93
N ASN A 255 -8.19 2.17 1.16
CA ASN A 255 -6.97 2.74 1.70
C ASN A 255 -7.10 4.27 1.68
N ALA A 256 -6.83 4.90 2.82
CA ALA A 256 -6.92 6.34 2.97
C ALA A 256 -5.72 6.90 3.75
N VAL A 257 -5.41 8.17 3.53
CA VAL A 257 -4.40 8.90 4.29
C VAL A 257 -5.10 9.96 5.13
N LEU A 258 -4.75 10.01 6.41
CA LEU A 258 -5.31 10.98 7.35
C LEU A 258 -4.85 12.39 6.98
N LEU A 259 -5.78 13.34 6.94
CA LEU A 259 -5.47 14.75 6.71
C LEU A 259 -5.12 15.39 8.06
N VAL A 260 -3.82 15.46 8.35
CA VAL A 260 -3.31 15.93 9.66
C VAL A 260 -3.46 17.44 9.80
#